data_AF-A0A1H4HM95-F1
#
_entry.id   AF-A0A1H4HM95-F1
#
_cell.length_a   1.000
_cell.length_b   1.000
_cell.length_c   1.000
_cell.angle_alpha   90.00
_cell.angle_beta   90.00
_cell.angle_gamma   90.00
#
_symmetry.space_group_name_H-M   'P 1'
#
loop_
_entity.id
_entity.type
_entity.pdbx_description
1 polymer ?
#
loop_
_entity_poly.entity_id
_entity_poly.type
_entity_poly.pdbx_seq_one_letter_code
_entity_poly.pdbx_strand_id
1 'polypeptide(L)'
;MGTQPLDFKREIKPFLEFIASLPSFIPETARRIAAPFFTKNLYISEWHLAEFVKKQESFLVDVLSGLDRDSVAALALIYMNNDSLSSPINLKQHEVSAVDRIGSSLGGCTEALNSMKGNLVQFVFTNDDPIWKFKHPTVGDAFAIFVAKSPELIEIYLQGSVIEKLMEQVSCGDVGIEKAIVVPTSFFELILSRLKNFKTTKAYKSEHLSIWGAKRKLQEFLTSRCSGKFLTRYIAESPDTLVQVTNPGLYLDSVAEVGLAYRLHHFKLLPEENRKAFVAKVSQYAVEGQDLYALKSTKIREIFTDKEYQDLKNKVEKELIPNLNDLTEKYQNNFDKSEEPEDYMDHLKGIFKILESQFEDEEEIIDKIQGEIENVDEWISQNTFDKPEKKARERLADEAIKLNPNEQRSIFDDIDIF
;
A
#
# COMPACT_ATOMS: atom_id res chain seq x y z
N MET A 1 18.19 25.64 -17.11
CA MET A 1 17.58 26.59 -16.16
C MET A 1 16.82 27.71 -16.90
N GLY A 2 15.70 27.39 -17.56
CA GLY A 2 15.17 28.22 -18.64
C GLY A 2 14.62 29.59 -18.25
N THR A 3 14.06 29.76 -17.04
CA THR A 3 13.33 31.00 -16.67
C THR A 3 13.92 31.77 -15.49
N GLN A 4 15.06 31.33 -14.92
CA GLN A 4 15.71 32.01 -13.80
C GLN A 4 16.47 33.29 -14.21
N PRO A 5 16.52 34.33 -13.34
CA PRO A 5 17.39 35.49 -13.53
C PRO A 5 18.87 35.10 -13.63
N LEU A 6 19.65 35.90 -14.37
CA LEU A 6 21.09 35.67 -14.57
C LEU A 6 21.87 35.65 -13.25
N ASP A 7 21.54 36.55 -12.31
CA ASP A 7 22.20 36.59 -11.01
C ASP A 7 21.99 35.30 -10.21
N PHE A 8 20.76 34.77 -10.22
CA PHE A 8 20.44 33.49 -9.58
C PHE A 8 21.22 32.33 -10.19
N LYS A 9 21.31 32.27 -11.53
CA LYS A 9 22.08 31.23 -12.24
C LYS A 9 23.56 31.26 -11.86
N ARG A 10 24.15 32.46 -11.75
CA ARG A 10 25.55 32.65 -11.34
C ARG A 10 25.77 32.22 -9.89
N GLU A 11 24.87 32.59 -8.99
CA GLU A 11 24.97 32.25 -7.58
C GLU A 11 24.82 30.75 -7.31
N ILE A 12 23.90 30.07 -7.99
CA ILE A 12 23.62 28.65 -7.74
C ILE A 12 24.64 27.71 -8.41
N LYS A 13 25.33 28.15 -9.47
CA LYS A 13 26.25 27.33 -10.28
C LYS A 13 27.27 26.51 -9.45
N PRO A 14 27.97 27.07 -8.44
CA PRO A 14 28.93 26.31 -7.62
C PRO A 14 28.30 25.16 -6.84
N PHE A 15 26.99 25.20 -6.59
CA PHE A 15 26.28 24.25 -5.75
C PHE A 15 25.55 23.15 -6.55
N LEU A 16 25.58 23.19 -7.89
CA LEU A 16 24.79 22.27 -8.71
C LEU A 16 25.26 20.82 -8.65
N GLU A 17 26.57 20.60 -8.60
CA GLU A 17 27.15 19.26 -8.41
C GLU A 17 26.77 18.70 -7.05
N PHE A 18 26.85 19.52 -5.99
CA PHE A 18 26.40 19.15 -4.66
C PHE A 18 24.91 18.78 -4.64
N ILE A 19 24.04 19.62 -5.21
CA ILE A 19 22.60 19.38 -5.27
C ILE A 19 22.28 18.08 -6.02
N ALA A 20 22.92 17.86 -7.18
CA ALA A 20 22.70 16.67 -8.00
C ALA A 20 23.13 15.37 -7.31
N SER A 21 24.07 15.45 -6.37
CA SER A 21 24.55 14.30 -5.59
C SER A 21 23.62 13.88 -4.44
N LEU A 22 22.60 14.67 -4.11
CA LEU A 22 21.70 14.37 -2.99
C LEU A 22 20.77 13.20 -3.32
N PRO A 23 20.57 12.22 -2.41
CA PRO A 23 19.72 11.04 -2.67
C PRO A 23 18.26 11.36 -3.02
N SER A 24 17.75 12.51 -2.58
CA SER A 24 16.39 12.98 -2.85
C SER A 24 16.27 13.88 -4.09
N PHE A 25 17.37 14.07 -4.83
CA PHE A 25 17.35 14.87 -6.04
C PHE A 25 16.67 14.12 -7.18
N ILE A 26 15.54 14.65 -7.64
CA ILE A 26 14.76 14.08 -8.74
C ILE A 26 14.60 15.10 -9.87
N PRO A 27 14.22 14.67 -11.10
CA PRO A 27 14.02 15.59 -12.22
C PRO A 27 13.09 16.78 -11.92
N GLU A 28 12.13 16.60 -11.00
CA GLU A 28 11.26 17.68 -10.57
C GLU A 28 11.98 18.75 -9.73
N THR A 29 12.93 18.36 -8.88
CA THR A 29 13.74 19.31 -8.11
C THR A 29 14.53 20.22 -9.05
N ALA A 30 15.09 19.67 -10.13
CA ALA A 30 15.78 20.45 -11.18
C ALA A 30 14.84 21.46 -11.87
N ARG A 31 13.59 21.06 -12.17
CA ARG A 31 12.58 21.95 -12.77
C ARG A 31 12.16 23.07 -11.82
N ARG A 32 12.02 22.78 -10.53
CA ARG A 32 11.68 23.79 -9.50
C ARG A 32 12.79 24.79 -9.30
N ILE A 33 14.05 24.33 -9.23
CA ILE A 33 15.23 25.21 -9.22
C ILE A 33 15.26 26.08 -10.48
N ALA A 34 14.76 25.59 -11.62
CA ALA A 34 14.70 26.35 -12.86
C ALA A 34 13.54 27.34 -12.96
N ALA A 35 12.63 27.43 -11.96
CA ALA A 35 11.44 28.28 -11.99
C ALA A 35 11.45 29.35 -10.87
N PRO A 36 11.46 30.66 -11.20
CA PRO A 36 11.59 31.77 -10.22
C PRO A 36 10.55 31.76 -9.10
N PHE A 37 9.36 31.28 -9.40
CA PHE A 37 8.27 31.17 -8.42
C PHE A 37 8.68 30.36 -7.18
N PHE A 38 9.45 29.28 -7.35
CA PHE A 38 9.86 28.40 -6.25
C PHE A 38 11.15 28.86 -5.55
N THR A 39 11.90 29.79 -6.14
CA THR A 39 13.21 30.20 -5.63
C THR A 39 13.24 31.64 -5.11
N LYS A 40 12.09 32.34 -5.13
CA LYS A 40 11.98 33.77 -4.76
C LYS A 40 12.54 34.10 -3.37
N ASN A 41 12.44 33.16 -2.42
CA ASN A 41 12.93 33.31 -1.04
C ASN A 41 14.03 32.28 -0.69
N LEU A 42 14.65 31.67 -1.69
CA LEU A 42 15.65 30.63 -1.48
C LEU A 42 17.03 31.25 -1.32
N TYR A 43 17.62 31.12 -0.13
CA TYR A 43 19.01 31.50 0.10
C TYR A 43 19.95 30.48 -0.55
N ILE A 44 20.91 30.96 -1.32
CA ILE A 44 21.88 30.11 -2.00
C ILE A 44 23.02 29.72 -1.04
N SER A 45 22.92 28.52 -0.48
CA SER A 45 23.96 27.88 0.35
C SER A 45 23.74 26.36 0.36
N GLU A 46 24.79 25.56 0.63
CA GLU A 46 24.66 24.10 0.69
C GLU A 46 23.54 23.64 1.64
N TRP A 47 23.43 24.26 2.82
CA TRP A 47 22.40 23.91 3.79
C TRP A 47 20.97 24.20 3.29
N HIS A 48 20.72 25.42 2.79
CA HIS A 48 19.39 25.82 2.31
C HIS A 48 19.00 25.08 1.02
N LEU A 49 19.96 24.75 0.15
CA LEU A 49 19.73 23.97 -1.05
C LEU A 49 19.48 22.49 -0.74
N ALA A 50 20.23 21.92 0.21
CA ALA A 50 19.96 20.57 0.72
C ALA A 50 18.58 20.48 1.38
N GLU A 51 18.20 21.48 2.16
CA GLU A 51 16.86 21.61 2.72
C GLU A 51 15.80 21.77 1.62
N PHE A 52 16.01 22.60 0.59
CA PHE A 52 15.09 22.75 -0.53
C PHE A 52 14.85 21.44 -1.29
N VAL A 53 15.89 20.61 -1.43
CA VAL A 53 15.83 19.28 -2.04
C VAL A 53 15.15 18.29 -1.10
N LYS A 54 15.47 18.31 0.21
CA LYS A 54 14.91 17.39 1.22
C LYS A 54 13.46 17.71 1.62
N LYS A 55 13.05 18.98 1.57
CA LYS A 55 11.77 19.52 2.07
C LYS A 55 10.85 20.01 0.95
N GLN A 56 10.91 19.34 -0.20
CA GLN A 56 10.12 19.68 -1.38
C GLN A 56 8.61 19.79 -1.10
N GLU A 57 8.06 18.85 -0.34
CA GLU A 57 6.64 18.83 0.00
C GLU A 57 6.27 19.89 1.04
N SER A 58 7.11 20.13 2.06
CA SER A 58 6.77 21.11 3.10
C SER A 58 6.77 22.53 2.56
N PHE A 59 7.72 22.88 1.68
CA PHE A 59 7.72 24.18 1.01
C PHE A 59 6.44 24.40 0.18
N LEU A 60 6.01 23.38 -0.57
CA LEU A 60 4.76 23.49 -1.35
C LEU A 60 3.55 23.64 -0.43
N VAL A 61 3.50 22.91 0.69
CA VAL A 61 2.45 23.08 1.69
C VAL A 61 2.46 24.50 2.28
N ASP A 62 3.62 25.11 2.51
CA ASP A 62 3.74 26.49 2.98
C ASP A 62 3.23 27.49 1.94
N VAL A 63 3.56 27.27 0.65
CA VAL A 63 3.01 28.08 -0.47
C VAL A 63 1.49 27.95 -0.53
N LEU A 64 0.95 26.73 -0.43
CA LEU A 64 -0.49 26.48 -0.43
C LEU A 64 -1.19 27.14 0.76
N SER A 65 -0.52 27.20 1.92
CA SER A 65 -1.05 27.85 3.12
C SER A 65 -1.14 29.36 3.00
N GLY A 66 -0.38 29.97 2.07
CA GLY A 66 -0.43 31.40 1.76
C GLY A 66 -1.39 31.78 0.63
N LEU A 67 -2.09 30.82 0.02
CA LEU A 67 -3.04 31.10 -1.06
C LEU A 67 -4.34 31.72 -0.52
N ASP A 68 -4.95 32.57 -1.35
CA ASP A 68 -6.29 33.08 -1.11
C ASP A 68 -7.35 31.96 -1.24
N ARG A 69 -8.53 32.20 -0.67
CA ARG A 69 -9.62 31.21 -0.66
C ARG A 69 -10.08 30.76 -2.05
N ASP A 70 -10.01 31.63 -3.06
CA ASP A 70 -10.45 31.30 -4.41
C ASP A 70 -9.42 30.42 -5.11
N SER A 71 -8.13 30.68 -4.89
CA SER A 71 -7.04 29.79 -5.29
C SER A 71 -7.14 28.42 -4.61
N VAL A 72 -7.39 28.36 -3.29
CA VAL A 72 -7.56 27.08 -2.57
C VAL A 72 -8.77 26.31 -3.09
N ALA A 73 -9.90 26.96 -3.32
CA ALA A 73 -11.10 26.33 -3.85
C ALA A 73 -10.91 25.82 -5.28
N ALA A 74 -10.21 26.57 -6.14
CA ALA A 74 -9.85 26.13 -7.48
C ALA A 74 -8.99 24.85 -7.47
N LEU A 75 -8.00 24.77 -6.58
CA LEU A 75 -7.18 23.57 -6.44
C LEU A 75 -7.98 22.39 -5.86
N ALA A 76 -8.93 22.65 -4.95
CA ALA A 76 -9.83 21.63 -4.42
C ALA A 76 -10.67 20.98 -5.53
N LEU A 77 -11.20 21.78 -6.46
CA LEU A 77 -11.99 21.27 -7.59
C LEU A 77 -11.18 20.36 -8.51
N ILE A 78 -9.92 20.72 -8.81
CA ILE A 78 -9.01 19.86 -9.59
C ILE A 78 -8.75 18.56 -8.83
N TYR A 79 -8.44 18.65 -7.54
CA TYR A 79 -8.11 17.51 -6.69
C TYR A 79 -9.28 16.50 -6.58
N MET A 80 -10.49 16.99 -6.33
CA MET A 80 -11.70 16.16 -6.21
C MET A 80 -12.08 15.45 -7.52
N ASN A 81 -11.59 15.94 -8.66
CA ASN A 81 -11.82 15.34 -9.98
C ASN A 81 -10.61 14.54 -10.50
N ASN A 82 -9.83 13.93 -9.60
CA ASN A 82 -8.66 13.10 -9.96
C ASN A 82 -7.67 13.86 -10.87
N ASP A 83 -7.26 15.04 -10.42
CA ASP A 83 -6.35 15.94 -11.11
C ASP A 83 -6.84 16.46 -12.47
N SER A 84 -8.14 16.34 -12.78
CA SER A 84 -8.70 16.69 -14.08
C SER A 84 -10.10 17.34 -13.96
N LEU A 85 -10.14 18.67 -13.94
CA LEU A 85 -11.38 19.44 -13.90
C LEU A 85 -11.81 19.87 -15.31
N SER A 86 -13.00 19.46 -15.75
CA SER A 86 -13.55 19.83 -17.05
C SER A 86 -13.83 21.33 -17.17
N SER A 87 -13.65 21.87 -18.37
CA SER A 87 -14.01 23.23 -18.75
C SER A 87 -14.96 23.20 -19.95
N PRO A 88 -16.08 23.96 -19.97
CA PRO A 88 -16.61 24.80 -18.90
C PRO A 88 -16.90 24.04 -17.61
N ILE A 89 -16.67 24.69 -16.47
CA ILE A 89 -16.81 24.05 -15.16
C ILE A 89 -18.29 23.87 -14.85
N ASN A 90 -18.71 22.62 -14.64
CA ASN A 90 -20.05 22.27 -14.18
C ASN A 90 -19.95 21.48 -12.87
N LEU A 91 -20.32 22.12 -11.77
CA LEU A 91 -20.11 21.57 -10.43
C LEU A 91 -21.19 20.58 -10.03
N LYS A 92 -20.77 19.45 -9.47
CA LYS A 92 -21.62 18.51 -8.73
C LYS A 92 -21.93 19.08 -7.35
N GLN A 93 -23.00 18.59 -6.72
CA GLN A 93 -23.47 19.10 -5.43
C GLN A 93 -22.41 19.10 -4.30
N HIS A 94 -21.58 18.05 -4.24
CA HIS A 94 -20.50 17.97 -3.24
C HIS A 94 -19.34 18.93 -3.54
N GLU A 95 -19.11 19.27 -4.81
CA GLU A 95 -18.10 20.26 -5.22
C GLU A 95 -18.57 21.67 -4.88
N VAL A 96 -19.87 21.97 -5.09
CA VAL A 96 -20.47 23.24 -4.63
C VAL A 96 -20.31 23.39 -3.11
N SER A 97 -20.65 22.33 -2.36
CA SER A 97 -20.53 22.33 -0.89
C SER A 97 -19.09 22.55 -0.43
N ALA A 98 -18.10 21.97 -1.13
CA ALA A 98 -16.69 22.17 -0.83
C ALA A 98 -16.22 23.60 -1.11
N VAL A 99 -16.63 24.19 -2.24
CA VAL A 99 -16.32 25.58 -2.59
C VAL A 99 -16.92 26.55 -1.57
N ASP A 100 -18.18 26.34 -1.18
CA ASP A 100 -18.88 27.14 -0.18
C ASP A 100 -18.21 27.02 1.21
N ARG A 101 -17.79 25.81 1.60
CA ARG A 101 -17.08 25.55 2.86
C ARG A 101 -15.75 26.31 2.94
N ILE A 102 -15.03 26.44 1.83
CA ILE A 102 -13.80 27.24 1.72
C ILE A 102 -14.12 28.76 1.71
N GLY A 103 -15.37 29.13 1.39
CA GLY A 103 -15.83 30.52 1.33
C GLY A 103 -15.57 31.18 -0.02
N SER A 104 -15.54 30.40 -1.10
CA SER A 104 -15.33 30.85 -2.48
C SER A 104 -16.61 30.74 -3.31
N SER A 105 -16.52 30.92 -4.62
CA SER A 105 -17.61 30.78 -5.60
C SER A 105 -17.09 30.24 -6.92
N LEU A 106 -17.97 29.73 -7.78
CA LEU A 106 -17.58 29.29 -9.13
C LEU A 106 -16.86 30.40 -9.93
N GLY A 107 -17.32 31.64 -9.80
CA GLY A 107 -16.67 32.81 -10.43
C GLY A 107 -15.25 33.01 -9.90
N GLY A 108 -15.09 33.01 -8.57
CA GLY A 108 -13.79 33.11 -7.91
C GLY A 108 -12.82 32.00 -8.33
N CYS A 109 -13.28 30.74 -8.33
CA CYS A 109 -12.48 29.61 -8.81
C CYS A 109 -12.02 29.79 -10.26
N THR A 110 -12.90 30.29 -11.13
CA THR A 110 -12.58 30.49 -12.55
C THR A 110 -11.53 31.59 -12.75
N GLU A 111 -11.63 32.69 -12.02
CA GLU A 111 -10.63 33.76 -12.03
C GLU A 111 -9.28 33.28 -11.45
N ALA A 112 -9.32 32.51 -10.37
CA ALA A 112 -8.14 31.96 -9.72
C ALA A 112 -7.40 30.93 -10.60
N LEU A 113 -8.13 30.05 -11.30
CA LEU A 113 -7.54 29.10 -12.27
C LEU A 113 -6.76 29.83 -13.37
N ASN A 114 -7.33 30.91 -13.91
CA ASN A 114 -6.65 31.73 -14.91
C ASN A 114 -5.41 32.44 -14.34
N SER A 115 -5.50 32.94 -13.10
CA SER A 115 -4.39 33.62 -12.42
C SER A 115 -3.23 32.66 -12.08
N MET A 116 -3.53 31.42 -11.73
CA MET A 116 -2.56 30.37 -11.42
C MET A 116 -2.02 29.62 -12.65
N LYS A 117 -2.59 29.88 -13.84
CA LYS A 117 -2.25 29.19 -15.08
C LYS A 117 -0.77 29.31 -15.40
N GLY A 118 -0.13 28.16 -15.65
CA GLY A 118 1.30 28.08 -15.92
C GLY A 118 2.18 28.08 -14.68
N ASN A 119 1.63 28.21 -13.46
CA ASN A 119 2.36 28.11 -12.20
C ASN A 119 1.99 26.84 -11.43
N LEU A 120 0.80 26.81 -10.84
CA LEU A 120 0.30 25.66 -10.06
C LEU A 120 -0.61 24.75 -10.89
N VAL A 121 -1.31 25.34 -11.87
CA VAL A 121 -2.27 24.65 -12.73
C VAL A 121 -1.93 24.88 -14.20
N GLN A 122 -2.43 24.02 -15.07
CA GLN A 122 -2.31 24.13 -16.51
C GLN A 122 -3.63 23.82 -17.19
N PHE A 123 -3.86 24.45 -18.33
CA PHE A 123 -5.02 24.23 -19.18
C PHE A 123 -4.58 23.43 -20.40
N VAL A 124 -5.18 22.26 -20.60
CA VAL A 124 -4.80 21.31 -21.65
C VAL A 124 -6.03 20.79 -22.37
N PHE A 125 -5.87 20.39 -23.63
CA PHE A 125 -6.90 19.67 -24.38
C PHE A 125 -6.59 18.17 -24.31
N THR A 126 -7.55 17.36 -23.89
CA THR A 126 -7.42 15.89 -23.86
C THR A 126 -8.66 15.29 -24.48
N ASN A 127 -8.50 14.46 -25.51
CA ASN A 127 -9.62 13.86 -26.25
C ASN A 127 -10.65 14.92 -26.70
N ASP A 128 -10.16 16.05 -27.23
CA ASP A 128 -10.96 17.22 -27.66
C ASP A 128 -11.71 17.98 -26.57
N ASP A 129 -11.63 17.55 -25.30
CA ASP A 129 -12.20 18.28 -24.16
C ASP A 129 -11.16 19.16 -23.47
N PRO A 130 -11.46 20.46 -23.22
CA PRO A 130 -10.58 21.33 -22.45
C PRO A 130 -10.68 21.04 -20.95
N ILE A 131 -9.54 20.86 -20.30
CA ILE A 131 -9.47 20.52 -18.87
C ILE A 131 -8.37 21.30 -18.14
N TRP A 132 -8.62 21.59 -16.87
CA TRP A 132 -7.67 22.11 -15.90
C TRP A 132 -7.04 20.97 -15.11
N LYS A 133 -5.71 20.97 -14.98
CA LYS A 133 -4.95 20.01 -14.16
C LYS A 133 -3.91 20.70 -13.32
N PHE A 134 -3.41 20.03 -12.29
CA PHE A 134 -2.16 20.44 -11.67
C PHE A 134 -1.04 20.47 -12.72
N LYS A 135 -0.18 21.50 -12.64
CA LYS A 135 0.98 21.60 -13.51
C LYS A 135 1.98 20.47 -13.24
N HIS A 136 2.08 20.04 -11.99
CA HIS A 136 2.93 18.93 -11.59
C HIS A 136 2.24 18.07 -10.51
N PRO A 137 2.40 16.72 -10.53
CA PRO A 137 1.83 15.81 -9.53
C PRO A 137 2.12 16.21 -8.07
N THR A 138 3.31 16.77 -7.80
CA THR A 138 3.71 17.20 -6.45
C THR A 138 2.85 18.33 -5.88
N VAL A 139 2.17 19.11 -6.73
CA VAL A 139 1.19 20.11 -6.27
C VAL A 139 -0.03 19.39 -5.69
N GLY A 140 -0.50 18.34 -6.35
CA GLY A 140 -1.58 17.48 -5.85
C GLY A 140 -1.20 16.76 -4.56
N ASP A 141 0.03 16.25 -4.44
CA ASP A 141 0.52 15.63 -3.21
C ASP A 141 0.62 16.62 -2.04
N ALA A 142 1.19 17.81 -2.28
CA ALA A 142 1.23 18.86 -1.28
C ALA A 142 -0.17 19.34 -0.88
N PHE A 143 -1.09 19.43 -1.86
CA PHE A 143 -2.48 19.81 -1.61
C PHE A 143 -3.19 18.76 -0.75
N ALA A 144 -2.97 17.47 -1.01
CA ALA A 144 -3.48 16.38 -0.18
C ALA A 144 -3.03 16.52 1.28
N ILE A 145 -1.74 16.83 1.52
CA ILE A 145 -1.20 17.07 2.87
C ILE A 145 -1.86 18.31 3.49
N PHE A 146 -2.04 19.38 2.72
CA PHE A 146 -2.67 20.62 3.18
C PHE A 146 -4.10 20.39 3.65
N VAL A 147 -4.95 19.75 2.83
CA VAL A 147 -6.36 19.50 3.20
C VAL A 147 -6.51 18.45 4.29
N ALA A 148 -5.63 17.45 4.36
CA ALA A 148 -5.63 16.42 5.41
C ALA A 148 -5.37 16.98 6.82
N LYS A 149 -4.68 18.12 6.93
CA LYS A 149 -4.39 18.79 8.22
C LYS A 149 -5.60 19.55 8.78
N SER A 150 -6.63 19.80 7.99
CA SER A 150 -7.80 20.58 8.39
C SER A 150 -9.05 19.69 8.50
N PRO A 151 -9.64 19.56 9.71
CA PRO A 151 -10.89 18.82 9.88
C PRO A 151 -12.04 19.34 9.01
N GLU A 152 -12.08 20.65 8.74
CA GLU A 152 -13.12 21.28 7.91
C GLU A 152 -12.96 20.97 6.42
N LEU A 153 -11.76 20.57 5.97
CA LEU A 153 -11.46 20.27 4.57
C LEU A 153 -11.26 18.77 4.32
N ILE A 154 -11.47 17.93 5.34
CA ILE A 154 -11.24 16.48 5.24
C ILE A 154 -12.08 15.86 4.13
N GLU A 155 -13.30 16.34 3.87
CA GLU A 155 -14.13 15.82 2.79
C GLU A 155 -13.45 15.93 1.42
N ILE A 156 -12.75 17.05 1.16
CA ILE A 156 -11.99 17.27 -0.09
C ILE A 156 -10.89 16.21 -0.20
N TYR A 157 -10.17 15.97 0.90
CA TYR A 157 -9.15 14.93 0.98
C TYR A 157 -9.74 13.53 0.68
N LEU A 158 -10.88 13.20 1.30
CA LEU A 158 -11.54 11.90 1.16
C LEU A 158 -12.12 11.69 -0.24
N GLN A 159 -12.52 12.74 -0.95
CA GLN A 159 -13.03 12.66 -2.32
C GLN A 159 -11.89 12.52 -3.34
N GLY A 160 -10.86 13.37 -3.25
CA GLY A 160 -9.80 13.44 -4.25
C GLY A 160 -8.65 12.45 -4.08
N SER A 161 -8.42 11.90 -2.89
CA SER A 161 -7.35 10.90 -2.68
C SER A 161 -7.65 9.60 -3.41
N VAL A 162 -6.68 9.01 -4.12
CA VAL A 162 -6.84 7.64 -4.66
C VAL A 162 -7.18 6.66 -3.54
N ILE A 163 -8.16 5.77 -3.76
CA ILE A 163 -8.70 4.89 -2.72
C ILE A 163 -7.65 3.99 -2.04
N GLU A 164 -6.60 3.60 -2.76
CA GLU A 164 -5.50 2.81 -2.20
C GLU A 164 -4.69 3.63 -1.19
N LYS A 165 -4.30 4.86 -1.57
CA LYS A 165 -3.62 5.82 -0.67
C LYS A 165 -4.51 6.17 0.52
N LEU A 166 -5.82 6.28 0.29
CA LEU A 166 -6.79 6.50 1.34
C LEU A 166 -6.77 5.36 2.38
N MET A 167 -6.85 4.10 1.94
CA MET A 167 -6.79 2.93 2.83
C MET A 167 -5.48 2.86 3.64
N GLU A 168 -4.38 3.41 3.12
CA GLU A 168 -3.08 3.46 3.80
C GLU A 168 -2.95 4.64 4.79
N GLN A 169 -3.75 5.70 4.63
CA GLN A 169 -3.59 6.95 5.39
C GLN A 169 -4.71 7.20 6.39
N VAL A 170 -5.90 6.62 6.19
CA VAL A 170 -7.05 6.88 7.04
C VAL A 170 -7.40 5.71 7.95
N SER A 171 -8.18 6.00 8.99
CA SER A 171 -8.94 5.01 9.75
C SER A 171 -10.41 5.41 9.82
N CYS A 172 -11.32 4.43 9.72
CA CYS A 172 -12.76 4.68 9.84
C CYS A 172 -13.20 4.61 11.30
N GLY A 173 -13.17 5.76 11.97
CA GLY A 173 -13.24 5.89 13.42
C GLY A 173 -11.87 5.77 14.08
N ASP A 174 -11.83 6.08 15.38
CA ASP A 174 -10.61 5.94 16.17
C ASP A 174 -10.38 4.46 16.53
N VAL A 175 -9.25 3.94 16.06
CA VAL A 175 -8.81 2.55 16.27
C VAL A 175 -7.40 2.49 16.85
N GLY A 176 -6.86 3.62 17.34
CA GLY A 176 -5.54 3.68 17.96
C GLY A 176 -4.34 3.56 17.01
N ILE A 177 -4.53 3.83 15.71
CA ILE A 177 -3.41 3.87 14.75
C ILE A 177 -2.77 5.25 14.78
N GLU A 178 -1.50 5.30 15.15
CA GLU A 178 -0.73 6.54 15.14
C GLU A 178 -0.62 7.12 13.73
N LYS A 179 -0.73 8.46 13.63
CA LYS A 179 -0.61 9.24 12.38
C LYS A 179 -1.67 8.94 11.31
N ALA A 180 -2.65 8.07 11.58
CA ALA A 180 -3.79 7.90 10.69
C ALA A 180 -4.75 9.09 10.80
N ILE A 181 -5.32 9.49 9.67
CA ILE A 181 -6.39 10.48 9.63
C ILE A 181 -7.67 9.78 10.08
N VAL A 182 -8.19 10.16 11.25
CA VAL A 182 -9.41 9.57 11.81
C VAL A 182 -10.63 10.13 11.07
N VAL A 183 -11.28 9.29 10.28
CA VAL A 183 -12.51 9.63 9.56
C VAL A 183 -13.69 9.58 10.53
N PRO A 184 -14.44 10.69 10.72
CA PRO A 184 -15.61 10.70 11.57
C PRO A 184 -16.80 9.98 10.92
N THR A 185 -17.77 9.58 11.75
CA THR A 185 -18.94 8.80 11.31
C THR A 185 -19.79 9.49 10.23
N SER A 186 -19.77 10.83 10.17
CA SER A 186 -20.46 11.61 9.14
C SER A 186 -19.97 11.31 7.72
N PHE A 187 -18.73 10.87 7.55
CA PHE A 187 -18.15 10.54 6.24
C PHE A 187 -18.10 9.04 5.95
N PHE A 188 -18.69 8.18 6.78
CA PHE A 188 -18.67 6.74 6.55
C PHE A 188 -19.31 6.35 5.21
N GLU A 189 -20.45 6.95 4.87
CA GLU A 189 -21.14 6.70 3.59
C GLU A 189 -20.26 7.01 2.38
N LEU A 190 -19.48 8.09 2.46
CA LEU A 190 -18.51 8.44 1.43
C LEU A 190 -17.49 7.31 1.27
N ILE A 191 -16.85 6.87 2.35
CA ILE A 191 -15.84 5.80 2.28
C ILE A 191 -16.45 4.49 1.78
N LEU A 192 -17.62 4.10 2.27
CA LEU A 192 -18.34 2.89 1.85
C LEU A 192 -18.56 2.89 0.32
N SER A 193 -19.07 3.99 -0.22
CA SER A 193 -19.30 4.12 -1.67
C SER A 193 -18.01 3.96 -2.49
N ARG A 194 -16.88 4.48 -1.98
CA ARG A 194 -15.59 4.38 -2.65
C ARG A 194 -15.00 2.97 -2.58
N LEU A 195 -15.09 2.32 -1.42
CA LEU A 195 -14.65 0.93 -1.25
C LEU A 195 -15.46 -0.03 -2.13
N LYS A 196 -16.77 0.20 -2.27
CA LYS A 196 -17.64 -0.63 -3.13
C LYS A 196 -17.16 -0.65 -4.58
N ASN A 197 -16.65 0.48 -5.07
CA ASN A 197 -16.13 0.64 -6.43
C ASN A 197 -14.68 0.15 -6.60
N PHE A 198 -13.98 -0.17 -5.51
CA PHE A 198 -12.62 -0.67 -5.56
C PHE A 198 -12.60 -2.17 -5.88
N LYS A 199 -12.34 -2.52 -7.14
CA LYS A 199 -12.33 -3.91 -7.63
C LYS A 199 -10.98 -4.39 -8.14
N THR A 200 -10.09 -3.48 -8.52
CA THR A 200 -8.79 -3.78 -9.14
C THR A 200 -7.72 -2.83 -8.63
N THR A 201 -6.48 -3.31 -8.56
CA THR A 201 -5.28 -2.50 -8.23
C THR A 201 -4.32 -2.43 -9.40
N LYS A 202 -3.64 -1.29 -9.56
CA LYS A 202 -2.60 -1.12 -10.58
C LYS A 202 -1.25 -1.76 -10.20
N ALA A 203 -1.14 -2.31 -8.99
CA ALA A 203 0.09 -2.96 -8.52
C ALA A 203 0.46 -4.21 -9.34
N TYR A 204 -0.53 -4.85 -9.97
CA TYR A 204 -0.33 -6.05 -10.78
C TYR A 204 -0.78 -5.82 -12.22
N LYS A 205 0.02 -6.31 -13.17
CA LYS A 205 -0.30 -6.22 -14.61
C LYS A 205 -1.36 -7.22 -15.06
N SER A 206 -1.41 -8.38 -14.39
CA SER A 206 -2.41 -9.42 -14.66
C SER A 206 -3.75 -9.05 -14.02
N GLU A 207 -4.84 -9.20 -14.78
CA GLU A 207 -6.19 -8.90 -14.31
C GLU A 207 -6.57 -9.73 -13.08
N HIS A 208 -6.28 -11.04 -13.09
CA HIS A 208 -6.55 -11.92 -11.95
C HIS A 208 -5.80 -11.47 -10.68
N LEU A 209 -4.51 -11.18 -10.81
CA LEU A 209 -3.69 -10.70 -9.68
C LEU A 209 -4.11 -9.29 -9.22
N SER A 210 -4.61 -8.46 -10.14
CA SER A 210 -5.15 -7.14 -9.83
C SER A 210 -6.43 -7.23 -9.01
N ILE A 211 -7.35 -8.15 -9.32
CA ILE A 211 -8.55 -8.40 -8.53
C ILE A 211 -8.19 -8.98 -7.16
N TRP A 212 -7.30 -9.97 -7.14
CA TRP A 212 -6.81 -10.59 -5.90
C TRP A 212 -6.16 -9.55 -4.97
N GLY A 213 -5.27 -8.71 -5.51
CA GLY A 213 -4.58 -7.68 -4.75
C GLY A 213 -5.53 -6.61 -4.20
N ALA A 214 -6.56 -6.23 -4.97
CA ALA A 214 -7.58 -5.30 -4.50
C ALA A 214 -8.41 -5.90 -3.35
N LYS A 215 -8.84 -7.16 -3.48
CA LYS A 215 -9.53 -7.88 -2.41
C LYS A 215 -8.68 -7.94 -1.14
N ARG A 216 -7.40 -8.30 -1.27
CA ARG A 216 -6.46 -8.37 -0.15
C ARG A 216 -6.32 -7.02 0.56
N LYS A 217 -6.04 -5.93 -0.17
CA LYS A 217 -5.92 -4.58 0.39
C LYS A 217 -7.19 -4.14 1.12
N LEU A 218 -8.36 -4.42 0.54
CA LEU A 218 -9.64 -4.11 1.15
C LEU A 218 -9.83 -4.87 2.47
N GLN A 219 -9.55 -6.17 2.51
CA GLN A 219 -9.69 -6.97 3.73
C GLN A 219 -8.69 -6.53 4.81
N GLU A 220 -7.45 -6.20 4.45
CA GLU A 220 -6.46 -5.66 5.39
C GLU A 220 -6.90 -4.31 5.98
N PHE A 221 -7.49 -3.43 5.16
CA PHE A 221 -8.08 -2.18 5.61
C PHE A 221 -9.24 -2.40 6.60
N LEU A 222 -10.19 -3.27 6.26
CA LEU A 222 -11.32 -3.61 7.13
C LEU A 222 -10.85 -4.24 8.45
N THR A 223 -9.80 -5.04 8.41
CA THR A 223 -9.23 -5.71 9.59
C THR A 223 -8.59 -4.72 10.56
N SER A 224 -7.73 -3.84 10.05
CA SER A 224 -6.83 -3.04 10.89
C SER A 224 -7.31 -1.61 11.13
N ARG A 225 -8.01 -1.01 10.16
CA ARG A 225 -8.29 0.44 10.13
C ARG A 225 -9.75 0.81 10.32
N CYS A 226 -10.64 -0.18 10.49
CA CYS A 226 -12.06 0.07 10.68
C CYS A 226 -12.52 -0.21 12.12
N SER A 227 -13.28 0.73 12.66
CA SER A 227 -14.00 0.57 13.92
C SER A 227 -15.20 -0.37 13.75
N GLY A 228 -15.69 -0.93 14.87
CA GLY A 228 -16.88 -1.79 14.85
C GLY A 228 -18.10 -1.10 14.23
N LYS A 229 -18.31 0.20 14.50
CA LYS A 229 -19.40 1.00 13.89
C LYS A 229 -19.31 1.06 12.37
N PHE A 230 -18.10 1.21 11.82
CA PHE A 230 -17.90 1.22 10.37
C PHE A 230 -18.15 -0.18 9.79
N LEU A 231 -17.59 -1.22 10.42
CA LEU A 231 -17.77 -2.60 9.98
C LEU A 231 -19.24 -3.03 9.97
N THR A 232 -20.03 -2.61 10.96
CA THR A 232 -21.48 -2.86 10.96
C THR A 232 -22.16 -2.32 9.71
N ARG A 233 -21.86 -1.07 9.29
CA ARG A 233 -22.42 -0.49 8.06
C ARG A 233 -21.90 -1.19 6.81
N TYR A 234 -20.60 -1.47 6.76
CA TYR A 234 -19.97 -2.14 5.64
C TYR A 234 -20.58 -3.53 5.38
N ILE A 235 -20.77 -4.34 6.41
CA ILE A 235 -21.36 -5.67 6.30
C ILE A 235 -22.84 -5.60 5.87
N ALA A 236 -23.58 -4.58 6.31
CA ALA A 236 -24.96 -4.38 5.87
C ALA A 236 -25.06 -4.12 4.35
N GLU A 237 -24.09 -3.42 3.76
CA GLU A 237 -24.04 -3.16 2.31
C GLU A 237 -23.36 -4.27 1.50
N SER A 238 -22.47 -5.04 2.12
CA SER A 238 -21.62 -6.05 1.46
C SER A 238 -21.64 -7.39 2.22
N PRO A 239 -22.81 -8.04 2.33
CA PRO A 239 -22.97 -9.28 3.11
C PRO A 239 -22.12 -10.44 2.57
N ASP A 240 -21.77 -10.42 1.28
CA ASP A 240 -20.88 -11.42 0.65
C ASP A 240 -19.51 -11.51 1.35
N THR A 241 -19.07 -10.43 2.02
CA THR A 241 -17.85 -10.43 2.84
C THR A 241 -17.89 -11.52 3.91
N LEU A 242 -19.06 -11.79 4.49
CA LEU A 242 -19.24 -12.82 5.50
C LEU A 242 -19.01 -14.22 4.92
N VAL A 243 -19.36 -14.45 3.65
CA VAL A 243 -19.10 -15.72 2.95
C VAL A 243 -17.63 -15.83 2.58
N GLN A 244 -17.01 -14.74 2.12
CA GLN A 244 -15.60 -14.75 1.74
C GLN A 244 -14.68 -15.15 2.89
N VAL A 245 -14.97 -14.68 4.10
CA VAL A 245 -14.14 -15.01 5.27
C VAL A 245 -14.33 -16.44 5.74
N THR A 246 -15.38 -17.18 5.35
CA THR A 246 -15.57 -18.58 5.79
C THR A 246 -14.68 -19.58 5.06
N ASN A 247 -14.12 -19.18 3.92
CA ASN A 247 -13.26 -20.03 3.10
C ASN A 247 -11.89 -19.37 2.88
N PRO A 248 -11.09 -19.19 3.96
CA PRO A 248 -9.75 -18.65 3.82
C PRO A 248 -8.89 -19.55 2.93
N GLY A 249 -7.93 -18.97 2.21
CA GLY A 249 -6.90 -19.75 1.51
C GLY A 249 -5.97 -20.49 2.49
N LEU A 250 -5.08 -21.32 1.94
CA LEU A 250 -3.93 -21.85 2.67
C LEU A 250 -2.96 -20.73 3.07
N TYR A 251 -1.99 -21.02 3.92
CA TYR A 251 -1.09 -20.05 4.55
C TYR A 251 -1.89 -19.08 5.43
N LEU A 252 -2.61 -19.65 6.41
CA LEU A 252 -3.51 -18.98 7.34
C LEU A 252 -2.81 -17.88 8.17
N ASP A 253 -1.49 -17.89 8.22
CA ASP A 253 -0.65 -16.85 8.83
C ASP A 253 -0.56 -15.57 7.99
N SER A 254 -0.81 -15.67 6.68
CA SER A 254 -0.57 -14.60 5.71
C SER A 254 -1.82 -14.11 4.97
N VAL A 255 -2.86 -14.93 4.87
CA VAL A 255 -4.11 -14.60 4.16
C VAL A 255 -4.95 -13.57 4.92
N ALA A 256 -5.51 -12.60 4.21
CA ALA A 256 -6.23 -11.49 4.81
C ALA A 256 -7.61 -11.91 5.37
N GLU A 257 -8.19 -12.99 4.85
CA GLU A 257 -9.46 -13.54 5.30
C GLU A 257 -9.46 -13.90 6.79
N VAL A 258 -8.36 -14.46 7.31
CA VAL A 258 -8.24 -14.85 8.73
C VAL A 258 -8.28 -13.63 9.63
N GLY A 259 -7.53 -12.58 9.28
CA GLY A 259 -7.53 -11.31 10.02
C GLY A 259 -8.93 -10.69 10.06
N LEU A 260 -9.64 -10.70 8.93
CA LEU A 260 -10.98 -10.14 8.86
C LEU A 260 -12.01 -11.00 9.61
N ALA A 261 -11.93 -12.33 9.51
CA ALA A 261 -12.78 -13.25 10.27
C ALA A 261 -12.65 -12.99 11.78
N TYR A 262 -11.41 -12.90 12.27
CA TYR A 262 -11.10 -12.55 13.65
C TYR A 262 -11.70 -11.20 14.04
N ARG A 263 -11.49 -10.16 13.22
CA ARG A 263 -11.98 -8.82 13.50
C ARG A 263 -13.51 -8.76 13.59
N LEU A 264 -14.20 -9.45 12.67
CA LEU A 264 -15.65 -9.54 12.68
C LEU A 264 -16.16 -10.33 13.88
N HIS A 265 -15.50 -11.43 14.25
CA HIS A 265 -15.81 -12.19 15.45
C HIS A 265 -15.67 -11.34 16.72
N HIS A 266 -14.55 -10.63 16.87
CA HIS A 266 -14.27 -9.75 18.00
C HIS A 266 -15.36 -8.68 18.21
N PHE A 267 -15.88 -8.10 17.13
CA PHE A 267 -16.99 -7.14 17.19
C PHE A 267 -18.38 -7.77 17.20
N LYS A 268 -18.49 -9.10 17.28
CA LYS A 268 -19.76 -9.84 17.22
C LYS A 268 -20.56 -9.58 15.93
N LEU A 269 -19.84 -9.37 14.83
CA LEU A 269 -20.38 -9.14 13.49
C LEU A 269 -20.25 -10.37 12.57
N LEU A 270 -19.63 -11.45 13.04
CA LEU A 270 -19.56 -12.74 12.34
C LEU A 270 -20.74 -13.62 12.81
N PRO A 271 -21.76 -13.88 11.98
CA PRO A 271 -22.86 -14.76 12.36
C PRO A 271 -22.38 -16.18 12.67
N GLU A 272 -23.12 -16.87 13.54
CA GLU A 272 -22.71 -18.19 14.04
C GLU A 272 -22.55 -19.24 12.93
N GLU A 273 -23.40 -19.22 11.90
CA GLU A 273 -23.28 -20.11 10.74
C GLU A 273 -21.97 -19.85 9.96
N ASN A 274 -21.59 -18.58 9.77
CA ASN A 274 -20.34 -18.22 9.12
C ASN A 274 -19.12 -18.58 9.99
N ARG A 275 -19.22 -18.38 11.31
CA ARG A 275 -18.18 -18.76 12.27
C ARG A 275 -17.91 -20.26 12.24
N LYS A 276 -18.96 -21.09 12.29
CA LYS A 276 -18.85 -22.56 12.19
C LYS A 276 -18.25 -22.99 10.85
N ALA A 277 -18.65 -22.36 9.75
CA ALA A 277 -18.09 -22.65 8.43
C ALA A 277 -16.58 -22.33 8.36
N PHE A 278 -16.15 -21.19 8.92
CA PHE A 278 -14.73 -20.85 9.06
C PHE A 278 -13.98 -21.91 9.88
N VAL A 279 -14.50 -22.24 11.07
CA VAL A 279 -13.93 -23.25 11.96
C VAL A 279 -13.80 -24.60 11.26
N ALA A 280 -14.84 -25.04 10.55
CA ALA A 280 -14.82 -26.28 9.79
C ALA A 280 -13.73 -26.27 8.71
N LYS A 281 -13.57 -25.15 7.99
CA LYS A 281 -12.59 -25.03 6.92
C LYS A 281 -11.15 -25.06 7.42
N VAL A 282 -10.82 -24.28 8.45
CA VAL A 282 -9.46 -24.29 9.00
C VAL A 282 -9.15 -25.58 9.76
N SER A 283 -10.18 -26.24 10.33
CA SER A 283 -10.04 -27.57 10.91
C SER A 283 -9.73 -28.62 9.84
N GLN A 284 -10.37 -28.54 8.68
CA GLN A 284 -10.09 -29.41 7.54
C GLN A 284 -8.63 -29.29 7.11
N TYR A 285 -8.10 -28.07 6.97
CA TYR A 285 -6.69 -27.85 6.60
C TYR A 285 -5.72 -28.49 7.60
N ALA A 286 -6.00 -28.39 8.89
CA ALA A 286 -5.15 -28.96 9.93
C ALA A 286 -5.21 -30.50 9.92
N VAL A 287 -6.40 -31.09 9.80
CA VAL A 287 -6.56 -32.57 9.75
C VAL A 287 -5.94 -33.17 8.50
N GLU A 288 -6.04 -32.49 7.35
CA GLU A 288 -5.46 -32.94 6.08
C GLU A 288 -3.94 -32.70 5.97
N GLY A 289 -3.31 -32.13 7.00
CA GLY A 289 -1.86 -31.82 6.97
C GLY A 289 -1.48 -30.74 5.96
N GLN A 290 -2.42 -29.85 5.61
CA GLN A 290 -2.20 -28.76 4.65
C GLN A 290 -1.78 -27.46 5.32
N ASP A 291 -2.35 -27.14 6.48
CA ASP A 291 -2.01 -25.94 7.23
C ASP A 291 -2.49 -26.09 8.69
N LEU A 292 -1.54 -26.15 9.63
CA LEU A 292 -1.81 -26.34 11.06
C LEU A 292 -1.81 -25.04 11.85
N TYR A 293 -1.71 -23.88 11.20
CA TYR A 293 -1.58 -22.60 11.88
C TYR A 293 -2.78 -22.28 12.79
N ALA A 294 -3.95 -22.90 12.54
CA ALA A 294 -5.10 -22.84 13.43
C ALA A 294 -4.81 -23.33 14.87
N LEU A 295 -3.87 -24.28 15.04
CA LEU A 295 -3.43 -24.79 16.34
C LEU A 295 -2.42 -23.86 17.04
N LYS A 296 -1.71 -23.02 16.27
CA LYS A 296 -0.68 -22.10 16.80
C LYS A 296 -1.24 -20.71 17.10
N SER A 297 -2.21 -20.25 16.32
CA SER A 297 -2.67 -18.86 16.32
C SER A 297 -3.68 -18.58 17.43
N THR A 298 -3.34 -17.70 18.38
CA THR A 298 -4.28 -17.21 19.41
C THR A 298 -5.49 -16.51 18.81
N LYS A 299 -5.32 -15.80 17.69
CA LYS A 299 -6.41 -15.12 16.97
C LYS A 299 -7.41 -16.13 16.40
N ILE A 300 -6.93 -17.19 15.76
CA ILE A 300 -7.82 -18.24 15.24
C ILE A 300 -8.48 -18.94 16.42
N ARG A 301 -7.73 -19.26 17.48
CA ARG A 301 -8.25 -19.91 18.70
C ARG A 301 -9.41 -19.17 19.35
N GLU A 302 -9.42 -17.84 19.34
CA GLU A 302 -10.53 -17.03 19.88
C GLU A 302 -11.85 -17.22 19.10
N ILE A 303 -11.80 -17.61 17.83
CA ILE A 303 -12.99 -17.87 17.00
C ILE A 303 -13.62 -19.23 17.32
N PHE A 304 -12.83 -20.16 17.85
CA PHE A 304 -13.28 -21.48 18.27
C PHE A 304 -13.95 -21.41 19.64
N THR A 305 -14.99 -22.22 19.82
CA THR A 305 -15.35 -22.64 21.18
C THR A 305 -14.33 -23.63 21.72
N ASP A 306 -14.23 -23.74 23.05
CA ASP A 306 -13.29 -24.68 23.68
C ASP A 306 -13.54 -26.12 23.21
N LYS A 307 -14.81 -26.51 23.08
CA LYS A 307 -15.18 -27.85 22.60
C LYS A 307 -14.73 -28.07 21.16
N GLU A 308 -14.99 -27.13 20.25
CA GLU A 308 -14.55 -27.26 18.86
C GLU A 308 -13.03 -27.34 18.73
N TYR A 309 -12.29 -26.59 19.58
CA TYR A 309 -10.84 -26.64 19.57
C TYR A 309 -10.29 -27.97 20.07
N GLN A 310 -10.88 -28.52 21.14
CA GLN A 310 -10.53 -29.86 21.62
C GLN A 310 -10.90 -30.94 20.60
N ASP A 311 -12.05 -30.82 19.95
CA ASP A 311 -12.46 -31.73 18.88
C ASP A 311 -11.48 -31.67 17.69
N LEU A 312 -10.94 -30.49 17.37
CA LEU A 312 -9.87 -30.35 16.37
C LEU A 312 -8.59 -31.07 16.81
N LYS A 313 -8.10 -30.82 18.04
CA LYS A 313 -6.89 -31.50 18.55
C LYS A 313 -7.04 -33.02 18.49
N ASN A 314 -8.16 -33.55 18.98
CA ASN A 314 -8.47 -34.97 18.97
C ASN A 314 -8.51 -35.56 17.54
N LYS A 315 -8.99 -34.81 16.55
CA LYS A 315 -8.99 -35.27 15.16
C LYS A 315 -7.59 -35.28 14.57
N VAL A 316 -6.80 -34.25 14.83
CA VAL A 316 -5.39 -34.21 14.40
C VAL A 316 -4.62 -35.39 15.00
N GLU A 317 -4.81 -35.67 16.29
CA GLU A 317 -4.21 -36.82 16.97
C GLU A 317 -4.64 -38.17 16.37
N LYS A 318 -5.91 -38.33 15.97
CA LYS A 318 -6.44 -39.62 15.49
C LYS A 318 -6.33 -39.84 13.99
N GLU A 319 -6.28 -38.77 13.20
CA GLU A 319 -6.35 -38.83 11.75
C GLU A 319 -5.04 -38.39 11.08
N LEU A 320 -4.35 -37.37 11.62
CA LEU A 320 -3.09 -36.89 11.04
C LEU A 320 -1.87 -37.62 11.62
N ILE A 321 -1.74 -37.68 12.95
CA ILE A 321 -0.57 -38.29 13.61
C ILE A 321 -0.32 -39.74 13.16
N PRO A 322 -1.33 -40.62 13.01
CA PRO A 322 -1.12 -41.97 12.51
C PRO A 322 -0.56 -42.02 11.09
N ASN A 323 -0.86 -41.00 10.27
CA ASN A 323 -0.57 -40.96 8.83
C ASN A 323 0.51 -39.93 8.45
N LEU A 324 1.41 -39.55 9.37
CA LEU A 324 2.48 -38.58 9.06
C LEU A 324 3.43 -39.08 7.95
N ASN A 325 3.76 -40.38 7.91
CA ASN A 325 4.56 -40.96 6.84
C ASN A 325 3.92 -40.74 5.46
N ASP A 326 2.60 -40.97 5.34
CA ASP A 326 1.88 -40.74 4.07
C ASP A 326 1.93 -39.26 3.66
N LEU A 327 1.89 -38.34 4.64
CA LEU A 327 2.07 -36.91 4.38
C LEU A 327 3.48 -36.62 3.85
N THR A 328 4.51 -37.15 4.51
CA THR A 328 5.91 -37.03 4.09
C THR A 328 6.11 -37.54 2.67
N GLU A 329 5.67 -38.77 2.38
CA GLU A 329 5.73 -39.39 1.05
C GLU A 329 5.01 -38.54 0.00
N LYS A 330 3.85 -37.95 0.34
CA LYS A 330 3.11 -37.07 -0.57
C LYS A 330 3.92 -35.82 -0.93
N TYR A 331 4.61 -35.19 0.02
CA TYR A 331 5.47 -34.05 -0.28
C TYR A 331 6.66 -34.48 -1.15
N GLN A 332 7.34 -35.57 -0.80
CA GLN A 332 8.46 -36.11 -1.56
C GLN A 332 8.09 -36.43 -3.02
N ASN A 333 6.91 -37.03 -3.23
CA ASN A 333 6.41 -37.41 -4.56
C ASN A 333 5.98 -36.21 -5.42
N ASN A 334 5.60 -35.08 -4.80
CA ASN A 334 5.18 -33.87 -5.51
C ASN A 334 6.34 -32.89 -5.77
N PHE A 335 7.55 -33.19 -5.30
CA PHE A 335 8.71 -32.33 -5.49
C PHE A 335 9.07 -32.15 -6.97
N ASP A 336 9.24 -30.89 -7.39
CA ASP A 336 9.82 -30.55 -8.68
C ASP A 336 11.33 -30.32 -8.54
N LYS A 337 12.12 -31.04 -9.34
CA LYS A 337 13.59 -30.92 -9.39
C LYS A 337 14.09 -29.51 -9.77
N SER A 338 13.20 -28.62 -10.21
CA SER A 338 13.53 -27.21 -10.45
C SER A 338 13.69 -26.39 -9.16
N GLU A 339 13.16 -26.85 -8.04
CA GLU A 339 13.17 -26.17 -6.73
C GLU A 339 14.38 -26.60 -5.88
N GLU A 340 14.69 -25.84 -4.82
CA GLU A 340 15.66 -26.30 -3.79
C GLU A 340 14.92 -27.25 -2.83
N PRO A 341 15.44 -28.47 -2.56
CA PRO A 341 14.79 -29.42 -1.66
C PRO A 341 14.52 -28.88 -0.25
N GLU A 342 15.46 -28.12 0.32
CA GLU A 342 15.31 -27.51 1.64
C GLU A 342 14.14 -26.51 1.66
N ASP A 343 14.15 -25.54 0.74
CA ASP A 343 13.09 -24.51 0.64
C ASP A 343 11.71 -25.13 0.38
N TYR A 344 11.64 -26.21 -0.40
CA TYR A 344 10.39 -26.92 -0.67
C TYR A 344 9.84 -27.64 0.58
N MET A 345 10.73 -28.29 1.35
CA MET A 345 10.34 -29.05 2.54
C MET A 345 10.13 -28.18 3.79
N ASP A 346 10.54 -26.91 3.78
CA ASP A 346 10.37 -25.97 4.89
C ASP A 346 8.93 -25.89 5.41
N HIS A 347 7.95 -25.94 4.51
CA HIS A 347 6.54 -25.92 4.90
C HIS A 347 6.15 -27.16 5.71
N LEU A 348 6.57 -28.36 5.28
CA LEU A 348 6.32 -29.61 5.99
C LEU A 348 7.05 -29.64 7.35
N LYS A 349 8.32 -29.20 7.39
CA LYS A 349 9.05 -29.02 8.65
C LYS A 349 8.32 -28.05 9.60
N GLY A 350 7.71 -27.00 9.05
CA GLY A 350 6.87 -26.06 9.79
C GLY A 350 5.64 -26.73 10.42
N ILE A 351 4.98 -27.65 9.71
CA ILE A 351 3.87 -28.47 10.21
C ILE A 351 4.33 -29.33 11.39
N PHE A 352 5.44 -30.05 11.26
CA PHE A 352 5.97 -30.91 12.31
C PHE A 352 6.32 -30.13 13.58
N LYS A 353 6.96 -28.97 13.45
CA LYS A 353 7.24 -28.07 14.59
C LYS A 353 5.96 -27.62 15.32
N ILE A 354 4.86 -27.39 14.60
CA ILE A 354 3.57 -27.07 15.22
C ILE A 354 3.05 -28.27 16.00
N LEU A 355 3.13 -29.47 15.44
CA LEU A 355 2.69 -30.71 16.11
C LEU A 355 3.50 -30.98 17.39
N GLU A 356 4.83 -30.91 17.33
CA GLU A 356 5.69 -31.08 18.52
C GLU A 356 5.27 -30.12 19.64
N SER A 357 5.04 -28.85 19.32
CA SER A 357 4.61 -27.85 20.31
C SER A 357 3.19 -28.10 20.84
N GLN A 358 2.31 -28.78 20.10
CA GLN A 358 0.92 -29.03 20.53
C GLN A 358 0.75 -30.30 21.35
N PHE A 359 1.68 -31.25 21.22
CA PHE A 359 1.69 -32.56 21.86
C PHE A 359 2.98 -32.75 22.68
N GLU A 360 3.49 -31.67 23.29
CA GLU A 360 4.77 -31.64 24.02
C GLU A 360 4.85 -32.60 25.21
N ASP A 361 3.71 -33.05 25.73
CA ASP A 361 3.61 -33.98 26.86
C ASP A 361 3.45 -35.46 26.41
N GLU A 362 3.36 -35.74 25.10
CA GLU A 362 3.08 -37.08 24.56
C GLU A 362 4.31 -37.67 23.87
N GLU A 363 5.17 -38.33 24.64
CA GLU A 363 6.47 -38.87 24.21
C GLU A 363 6.38 -39.75 22.94
N GLU A 364 5.37 -40.64 22.85
CA GLU A 364 5.17 -41.50 21.67
C GLU A 364 4.85 -40.70 20.40
N ILE A 365 4.10 -39.59 20.53
CA ILE A 365 3.79 -38.72 19.40
C ILE A 365 5.05 -37.93 18.99
N ILE A 366 5.80 -37.44 19.96
CA ILE A 366 7.04 -36.70 19.70
C ILE A 366 8.06 -37.58 18.98
N ASP A 367 8.29 -38.80 19.46
CA ASP A 367 9.22 -39.75 18.84
C ASP A 367 8.84 -40.01 17.37
N LYS A 368 7.53 -40.16 17.10
CA LYS A 368 7.05 -40.35 15.74
C LYS A 368 7.29 -39.11 14.86
N ILE A 369 7.02 -37.91 15.38
CA ILE A 369 7.25 -36.66 14.62
C ILE A 369 8.75 -36.47 14.34
N GLN A 370 9.62 -36.75 15.32
CA GLN A 370 11.07 -36.65 15.16
C GLN A 370 11.59 -37.64 14.12
N GLY A 371 11.09 -38.88 14.10
CA GLY A 371 11.42 -39.85 13.06
C GLY A 371 11.05 -39.36 11.65
N GLU A 372 9.92 -38.66 11.50
CA GLU A 372 9.54 -38.05 10.21
C GLU A 372 10.41 -36.83 9.85
N ILE A 373 10.83 -36.02 10.82
CA ILE A 373 11.79 -34.93 10.59
C ILE A 373 13.12 -35.50 10.09
N GLU A 374 13.62 -36.56 10.71
CA GLU A 374 14.85 -37.24 10.29
C GLU A 374 14.72 -37.83 8.88
N ASN A 375 13.58 -38.43 8.54
CA ASN A 375 13.27 -38.91 7.18
C ASN A 375 13.31 -37.75 6.16
N VAL A 376 12.70 -36.61 6.49
CA VAL A 376 12.75 -35.42 5.62
C VAL A 376 14.19 -34.92 5.45
N ASP A 377 14.99 -34.84 6.52
CA ASP A 377 16.38 -34.38 6.46
C ASP A 377 17.28 -35.34 5.66
N GLU A 378 17.07 -36.65 5.80
CA GLU A 378 17.75 -37.66 4.99
C GLU A 378 17.36 -37.49 3.50
N TRP A 379 16.07 -37.35 3.22
CA TRP A 379 15.59 -37.16 1.85
C TRP A 379 16.15 -35.88 1.21
N ILE A 380 16.20 -34.77 1.95
CA ILE A 380 16.82 -33.51 1.49
C ILE A 380 18.29 -33.75 1.16
N SER A 381 19.03 -34.43 2.05
CA SER A 381 20.45 -34.73 1.85
C SER A 381 20.69 -35.56 0.58
N GLN A 382 19.80 -36.51 0.28
CA GLN A 382 19.88 -37.36 -0.92
C GLN A 382 19.47 -36.63 -2.22
N ASN A 383 18.62 -35.60 -2.13
CA ASN A 383 18.10 -34.86 -3.27
C ASN A 383 18.76 -33.48 -3.44
N THR A 384 19.70 -33.12 -2.58
CA THR A 384 20.53 -31.93 -2.74
C THR A 384 21.55 -32.21 -3.84
N PHE A 385 21.35 -31.60 -5.01
CA PHE A 385 22.28 -31.70 -6.12
C PHE A 385 23.33 -30.59 -6.02
N ASP A 386 24.60 -30.91 -6.32
CA ASP A 386 25.62 -29.89 -6.59
C ASP A 386 25.15 -29.04 -7.77
N LYS A 387 24.55 -27.88 -7.48
CA LYS A 387 24.26 -26.91 -8.52
C LYS A 387 25.61 -26.44 -9.05
N PRO A 388 25.92 -26.59 -10.36
CA PRO A 388 27.04 -25.84 -10.92
C PRO A 388 26.79 -24.39 -10.56
N GLU A 389 27.79 -23.73 -9.96
CA GLU A 389 27.70 -22.32 -9.58
C GLU A 389 26.89 -21.60 -10.65
N LYS A 390 25.70 -21.11 -10.29
CA LYS A 390 24.97 -20.22 -11.17
C LYS A 390 25.97 -19.12 -11.45
N LYS A 391 26.58 -19.11 -12.64
CA LYS A 391 27.37 -17.97 -13.11
C LYS A 391 26.54 -16.78 -12.73
N ALA A 392 27.05 -15.99 -11.79
CA ALA A 392 26.37 -14.79 -11.34
C ALA A 392 25.84 -14.16 -12.61
N ARG A 393 24.52 -13.94 -12.70
CA ARG A 393 23.93 -13.25 -13.86
C ARG A 393 24.89 -12.10 -14.11
N GLU A 394 25.58 -12.14 -15.23
CA GLU A 394 26.38 -11.00 -15.66
C GLU A 394 25.34 -9.89 -15.64
N ARG A 395 25.41 -9.03 -14.62
CA ARG A 395 24.83 -7.71 -14.73
C ARG A 395 25.37 -7.28 -16.08
N LEU A 396 24.47 -7.01 -17.02
CA LEU A 396 24.81 -6.27 -18.22
C LEU A 396 25.69 -5.15 -17.69
N ALA A 397 27.01 -5.30 -17.90
CA ALA A 397 27.94 -4.30 -17.49
C ALA A 397 27.41 -3.10 -18.23
N ASP A 398 27.02 -2.06 -17.48
CA ASP A 398 26.85 -0.75 -18.06
C ASP A 398 28.00 -0.61 -19.04
N GLU A 399 27.66 -0.46 -20.33
CA GLU A 399 28.65 -0.14 -21.33
C GLU A 399 29.32 1.12 -20.80
N ALA A 400 30.44 0.92 -20.11
CA ALA A 400 31.32 1.96 -19.68
C ALA A 400 31.83 2.49 -21.00
N ILE A 401 31.13 3.51 -21.50
CA ILE A 401 31.64 4.46 -22.45
C ILE A 401 33.00 4.82 -21.87
N LYS A 402 34.06 4.30 -22.50
CA LYS A 402 35.43 4.70 -22.22
C LYS A 402 35.51 6.18 -22.58
N LEU A 403 35.16 7.03 -21.63
CA LEU A 403 35.51 8.44 -21.67
C LEU A 403 37.02 8.49 -21.50
N ASN A 404 37.67 9.01 -22.53
CA ASN A 404 39.08 9.35 -22.50
C ASN A 404 39.39 10.14 -21.22
N PRO A 405 40.54 9.92 -20.55
CA PRO A 405 40.85 10.59 -19.28
C PRO A 405 41.15 12.10 -19.38
N ASN A 406 40.74 12.78 -20.45
CA ASN A 406 41.24 14.11 -20.78
C ASN A 406 40.18 15.17 -21.16
N GLU A 407 38.92 14.99 -20.80
CA GLU A 407 37.94 16.08 -20.85
C GLU A 407 37.04 16.07 -19.61
N GLN A 408 37.51 16.73 -18.55
CA GLN A 408 36.62 17.28 -17.52
C GLN A 408 35.89 18.48 -18.14
N ARG A 409 34.79 18.24 -18.84
CA ARG A 409 33.77 19.28 -19.10
C ARG A 409 32.60 19.04 -18.17
N SER A 410 32.23 20.08 -17.43
CA SER A 410 31.07 20.01 -16.55
C SER A 410 29.82 19.97 -17.42
N ILE A 411 28.85 19.12 -17.08
CA ILE A 411 27.52 19.07 -17.74
C ILE A 411 26.72 20.39 -17.59
N PHE A 412 27.28 21.40 -16.93
CA PHE A 412 26.74 22.73 -16.71
C PHE A 412 27.44 23.83 -17.52
N ASP A 413 28.37 23.48 -18.41
CA ASP A 413 29.12 24.47 -19.23
C ASP A 413 28.19 25.27 -20.17
N ASP A 414 27.02 24.73 -20.54
CA ASP A 414 26.00 25.40 -21.37
C ASP A 414 25.31 26.61 -20.68
N ILE A 415 25.67 26.90 -19.43
CA ILE A 415 25.17 28.06 -18.68
C ILE A 415 25.98 29.33 -19.00
N ASP A 416 27.13 29.22 -19.66
CA ASP A 416 28.03 30.34 -19.94
C ASP A 416 27.79 31.06 -21.28
N ILE A 417 26.71 30.71 -21.99
CA ILE A 417 26.28 31.42 -23.20
C ILE A 417 25.04 32.25 -22.83
N PHE A 418 25.25 33.46 -22.29
CA PHE A 418 24.56 34.73 -22.58
C PHE A 418 24.91 35.80 -21.55
#